data_AF-A0A928TED4-F1
#
_entry.id   AF-A0A928TED4-F1
#
_cell.length_a   1.000
_cell.length_b   1.000
_cell.length_c   1.000
_cell.angle_alpha   90.00
_cell.angle_beta   90.00
_cell.angle_gamma   90.00
#
_symmetry.space_group_name_H-M   'P 1'
#
loop_
_entity.id
_entity.type
_entity.pdbx_description
1 polymer ?
#
loop_
_entity_poly.entity_id
_entity_poly.type
_entity_poly.pdbx_seq_one_letter_code
_entity_poly.pdbx_strand_id
1 'polypeptide(L)'
;MSTTRATQRGRPGVASSLLVFLSLAAVVCGMTLLFLAMRSVMEIGGSCGSDGVHVGVRPCPDGVPLALFGGVFGGVIALFVYLGAVSKYGATSWVWLAWPALFLALGWNFLEFGLDPPGDHGPAWGWLVCAVVFGAMGGAPLVAFAKPLARAILPLPNRPEYPYPGYERPRKEPVVLVEPTYDPPPPAREHGASSRSAVVASLERLSALHGSGALTDEEFRAAKERVLEEGV
;
A
#
# COMPACT_ATOMS: atom_id res chain seq x y z
N MET A 1 -44.67 7.52 22.98
CA MET A 1 -44.73 8.63 22.00
C MET A 1 -43.34 8.70 21.35
N SER A 2 -43.10 7.90 20.31
CA SER A 2 -41.81 7.87 19.59
C SER A 2 -42.11 7.91 18.10
N THR A 3 -41.97 9.09 17.52
CA THR A 3 -42.24 9.38 16.13
C THR A 3 -41.06 8.94 15.28
N THR A 4 -41.13 7.75 14.69
CA THR A 4 -40.18 7.31 13.67
C THR A 4 -40.46 8.08 12.37
N ARG A 5 -39.80 9.23 12.18
CA ARG A 5 -39.76 9.92 10.87
C ARG A 5 -38.96 9.07 9.91
N ALA A 6 -39.65 8.23 9.15
CA ALA A 6 -39.14 7.69 7.90
C ALA A 6 -38.75 8.87 7.01
N THR A 7 -37.45 9.10 6.85
CA THR A 7 -36.91 10.11 5.96
C THR A 7 -37.21 9.64 4.53
N GLN A 8 -38.28 10.17 3.91
CA GLN A 8 -38.49 10.05 2.48
C GLN A 8 -37.29 10.70 1.77
N ARG A 9 -36.29 9.89 1.38
CA ARG A 9 -35.29 10.32 0.39
C ARG A 9 -36.02 10.50 -0.94
N GLY A 10 -36.25 11.76 -1.33
CA GLY A 10 -36.80 12.09 -2.63
C GLY A 10 -35.98 11.43 -3.75
N ARG A 11 -36.67 10.94 -4.78
CA ARG A 11 -36.03 10.30 -5.95
C ARG A 11 -34.99 11.29 -6.53
N PRO A 12 -33.76 10.84 -6.82
CA PRO A 12 -32.77 11.72 -7.43
C PRO A 12 -33.34 12.23 -8.77
N GLY A 13 -33.33 13.56 -8.95
CA GLY A 13 -33.80 14.18 -10.18
C GLY A 13 -32.89 13.82 -11.37
N VAL A 14 -33.41 13.98 -12.60
CA VAL A 14 -32.63 13.77 -13.84
C VAL A 14 -31.32 14.56 -13.83
N ALA A 15 -31.35 15.80 -13.31
CA ALA A 15 -30.17 16.65 -13.16
C ALA A 15 -29.08 16.03 -12.26
N SER A 16 -29.47 15.33 -11.19
CA SER A 16 -28.53 14.64 -10.30
C SER A 16 -27.80 13.50 -11.02
N SER A 17 -28.55 12.73 -11.81
CA SER A 17 -27.98 11.63 -12.61
C SER A 17 -27.03 12.17 -13.67
N LEU A 18 -27.45 13.21 -14.41
CA LEU A 18 -26.60 13.86 -15.42
C LEU A 18 -25.29 14.38 -14.81
N LEU A 19 -25.33 15.02 -13.64
CA LEU A 19 -24.12 15.51 -12.99
C LEU A 19 -23.14 14.37 -12.64
N VAL A 20 -23.64 13.26 -12.11
CA VAL A 20 -22.80 12.09 -11.77
C VAL A 20 -22.18 11.48 -13.03
N PHE A 21 -22.95 11.30 -14.10
CA PHE A 21 -22.43 10.71 -15.33
C PHE A 21 -21.47 11.65 -16.07
N LEU A 22 -21.77 12.95 -16.16
CA LEU A 22 -20.91 13.91 -16.83
C LEU A 22 -19.59 14.12 -16.08
N SER A 23 -19.62 14.16 -14.75
CA SER A 23 -18.38 14.26 -13.95
C SER A 23 -17.53 13.00 -14.08
N LEU A 24 -18.14 11.80 -14.06
CA LEU A 24 -17.41 10.56 -14.31
C LEU A 24 -16.82 10.51 -15.74
N ALA A 25 -17.59 10.92 -16.75
CA ALA A 25 -17.12 10.99 -18.13
C ALA A 25 -15.95 11.98 -18.28
N ALA A 26 -15.98 13.11 -17.57
CA ALA A 26 -14.88 14.07 -17.54
C ALA A 26 -13.62 13.50 -16.86
N VAL A 27 -13.75 12.69 -15.79
CA VAL A 27 -12.62 11.95 -15.19
C VAL A 27 -12.00 11.00 -16.19
N VAL A 28 -12.83 10.19 -16.88
CA VAL A 28 -12.36 9.25 -17.90
C VAL A 28 -11.68 9.99 -19.05
N CYS A 29 -12.27 11.09 -19.51
CA CYS A 29 -11.67 11.95 -20.54
C CYS A 29 -10.30 12.48 -20.11
N GLY A 30 -10.16 13.02 -18.89
CA GLY A 30 -8.89 13.51 -18.36
C GLY A 30 -7.82 12.40 -18.30
N MET A 31 -8.20 11.20 -17.85
CA MET A 31 -7.31 10.04 -17.84
C MET A 31 -6.89 9.60 -19.25
N THR A 32 -7.81 9.61 -20.21
CA THR A 32 -7.53 9.31 -21.62
C THR A 32 -6.59 10.34 -22.24
N LEU A 33 -6.78 11.64 -21.95
CA LEU A 33 -5.87 12.69 -22.42
C LEU A 33 -4.47 12.50 -21.85
N LEU A 34 -4.34 12.15 -20.57
CA LEU A 34 -3.05 11.83 -19.96
C LEU A 34 -2.39 10.62 -20.62
N PHE A 35 -3.16 9.57 -20.85
CA PHE A 35 -2.69 8.36 -21.52
C PHE A 35 -2.16 8.69 -22.91
N LEU A 36 -2.93 9.40 -23.74
CA LEU A 36 -2.54 9.76 -25.10
C LEU A 36 -1.37 10.76 -25.14
N ALA A 37 -1.38 11.77 -24.26
CA ALA A 37 -0.29 12.73 -24.15
C ALA A 37 1.03 12.03 -23.79
N MET A 38 1.01 11.09 -22.85
CA MET A 38 2.19 10.32 -22.50
C MET A 38 2.71 9.50 -23.69
N ARG A 39 1.84 8.86 -24.47
CA ARG A 39 2.25 8.10 -25.66
C ARG A 39 2.96 8.98 -26.69
N SER A 40 2.40 10.16 -26.97
CA SER A 40 3.04 11.12 -27.88
C SER A 40 4.42 11.58 -27.42
N VAL A 41 4.66 11.67 -26.11
CA VAL A 41 6.00 11.98 -25.55
C VAL A 41 6.93 10.78 -25.65
N MET A 42 6.43 9.56 -25.43
CA MET A 42 7.24 8.35 -25.54
C MET A 42 7.66 8.06 -26.98
N GLU A 43 6.80 8.32 -27.97
CA GLU A 43 7.09 8.19 -29.40
C GLU A 43 8.30 9.01 -29.85
N ILE A 44 8.53 10.17 -29.24
CA ILE A 44 9.67 11.04 -29.59
C ILE A 44 10.93 10.78 -28.76
N GLY A 45 10.89 9.84 -27.80
CA GLY A 45 12.02 9.44 -26.96
C GLY A 45 11.82 9.65 -25.45
N GLY A 46 10.61 10.01 -24.99
CA GLY A 46 10.27 10.10 -23.58
C GLY A 46 10.57 11.43 -22.89
N SER A 47 11.15 12.40 -23.59
CA SER A 47 11.38 13.76 -23.07
C SER A 47 11.24 14.79 -24.18
N CYS A 48 10.56 15.90 -23.88
CA CYS A 48 10.45 17.05 -24.76
C CYS A 48 10.49 18.33 -23.92
N GLY A 49 11.13 19.35 -24.44
CA GLY A 49 11.38 20.59 -23.72
C GLY A 49 12.01 21.63 -24.64
N SER A 50 11.82 22.91 -24.31
CA SER A 50 12.32 24.03 -25.10
C SER A 50 12.73 25.16 -24.16
N ASP A 51 13.77 24.93 -23.37
CA ASP A 51 14.34 25.93 -22.45
C ASP A 51 15.69 26.47 -22.92
N GLY A 52 16.23 25.98 -24.05
CA GLY A 52 17.49 26.44 -24.66
C GLY A 52 18.75 26.16 -23.83
N VAL A 53 18.59 25.68 -22.59
CA VAL A 53 19.66 25.41 -21.62
C VAL A 53 19.76 23.92 -21.32
N HIS A 54 18.65 23.19 -21.38
CA HIS A 54 18.65 21.73 -21.35
C HIS A 54 18.47 21.20 -22.76
N VAL A 55 19.13 20.07 -23.04
CA VAL A 55 19.12 19.43 -24.35
C VAL A 55 17.76 18.73 -24.53
N GLY A 56 16.70 19.52 -24.65
CA GLY A 56 15.43 19.08 -25.20
C GLY A 56 15.70 18.66 -26.63
N VAL A 57 15.90 17.36 -26.84
CA VAL A 57 16.33 16.80 -28.13
C VAL A 57 15.29 17.10 -29.22
N ARG A 58 14.02 17.33 -28.83
CA ARG A 58 12.93 17.71 -29.74
C ARG A 58 11.88 18.63 -29.08
N PRO A 59 11.24 19.52 -29.86
CA PRO A 59 10.06 20.24 -29.42
C PRO A 59 8.91 19.26 -29.11
N CYS A 60 8.09 19.59 -28.10
CA CYS A 60 6.91 18.79 -27.78
C CYS A 60 5.88 18.87 -28.93
N PRO A 61 5.18 17.78 -29.25
CA PRO A 61 4.11 17.80 -30.23
C PRO A 61 3.00 18.77 -29.80
N ASP A 62 2.32 19.35 -30.79
CA ASP A 62 1.28 20.35 -30.53
C ASP A 62 0.15 19.77 -29.67
N GLY A 63 -0.32 20.57 -28.70
CA GLY A 63 -1.40 20.19 -27.80
C GLY A 63 -1.01 19.23 -26.67
N VAL A 64 0.17 18.61 -26.68
CA VAL A 64 0.62 17.69 -25.62
C VAL A 64 0.73 18.37 -24.26
N PRO A 65 1.34 19.57 -24.13
CA PRO A 65 1.36 20.27 -22.84
C PRO A 65 -0.06 20.54 -22.33
N LEU A 66 -0.97 20.96 -23.21
CA LEU A 66 -2.36 21.24 -22.84
C LEU A 66 -3.11 19.95 -22.46
N ALA A 67 -2.90 18.85 -23.17
CA ALA A 67 -3.51 17.55 -22.86
C ALA A 67 -2.99 16.98 -21.54
N LEU A 68 -1.71 17.16 -21.23
CA LEU A 68 -1.11 16.69 -19.99
C LEU A 68 -1.59 17.54 -18.80
N PHE A 69 -1.42 18.86 -18.84
CA PHE A 69 -1.88 19.72 -17.75
C PHE A 69 -3.41 19.75 -17.65
N GLY A 70 -4.12 19.88 -18.77
CA GLY A 70 -5.58 19.85 -18.83
C GLY A 70 -6.15 18.50 -18.41
N GLY A 71 -5.49 17.39 -18.76
CA GLY A 71 -5.87 16.05 -18.33
C GLY A 71 -5.71 15.84 -16.83
N VAL A 72 -4.57 16.25 -16.24
CA VAL A 72 -4.35 16.16 -14.77
C VAL A 72 -5.35 17.05 -14.05
N PHE A 73 -5.33 18.36 -14.29
CA PHE A 73 -6.14 19.29 -13.52
C PHE A 73 -7.63 19.13 -13.81
N GLY A 74 -8.01 18.95 -15.07
CA GLY A 74 -9.39 18.69 -15.46
C GLY A 74 -9.91 17.38 -14.87
N GLY A 75 -9.12 16.30 -14.91
CA GLY A 75 -9.46 15.02 -14.31
C GLY A 75 -9.63 15.10 -12.79
N VAL A 76 -8.73 15.79 -12.09
CA VAL A 76 -8.81 15.98 -10.64
C VAL A 76 -10.03 16.83 -10.24
N ILE A 77 -10.26 17.95 -10.93
CA ILE A 77 -11.45 18.79 -10.68
C ILE A 77 -12.72 17.99 -10.92
N ALA A 78 -12.81 17.26 -12.04
CA ALA A 78 -13.94 16.39 -12.34
C ALA A 78 -14.15 15.31 -11.28
N LEU A 79 -13.07 14.75 -10.72
CA LEU A 79 -13.13 13.75 -9.65
C LEU A 79 -13.73 14.34 -8.36
N PHE A 80 -13.36 15.57 -7.99
CA PHE A 80 -13.95 16.25 -6.84
C PHE A 80 -15.43 16.57 -7.06
N VAL A 81 -15.81 16.99 -8.27
CA VAL A 81 -17.22 17.19 -8.62
C VAL A 81 -18.00 15.88 -8.53
N TYR A 82 -17.42 14.78 -9.03
CA TYR A 82 -18.01 13.44 -8.94
C TYR A 82 -18.19 13.00 -7.48
N LEU A 83 -17.15 13.14 -6.65
CA LEU A 83 -17.21 12.82 -5.22
C LEU A 83 -18.29 13.63 -4.49
N GLY A 84 -18.38 14.93 -4.78
CA GLY A 84 -19.41 15.81 -4.23
C GLY A 84 -20.82 15.39 -4.66
N ALA A 85 -21.01 15.07 -5.94
CA ALA A 85 -22.29 14.60 -6.47
C ALA A 85 -22.71 13.27 -5.86
N VAL A 86 -21.79 12.30 -5.79
CA VAL A 86 -22.06 10.97 -5.21
C VAL A 86 -22.38 11.06 -3.73
N SER A 87 -21.64 11.88 -2.98
CA SER A 87 -21.88 12.12 -1.54
C SER A 87 -23.24 12.78 -1.28
N LYS A 88 -23.60 13.78 -2.09
CA LYS A 88 -24.87 14.51 -1.97
C LYS A 88 -26.08 13.65 -2.33
N TYR A 89 -25.97 12.80 -3.36
CA TYR A 89 -27.09 12.01 -3.87
C TYR A 89 -27.11 10.57 -3.38
N GLY A 90 -26.13 10.15 -2.57
CA GLY A 90 -26.07 8.80 -1.99
C GLY A 90 -25.87 7.70 -3.03
N ALA A 91 -25.21 8.02 -4.15
CA ALA A 91 -24.87 7.03 -5.18
C ALA A 91 -23.69 6.15 -4.72
N THR A 92 -23.49 5.01 -5.38
CA THR A 92 -22.29 4.17 -5.12
C THR A 92 -21.06 4.83 -5.72
N SER A 93 -20.01 5.01 -4.91
CA SER A 93 -18.74 5.58 -5.37
C SER A 93 -17.83 4.50 -5.96
N TRP A 94 -17.31 4.77 -7.15
CA TRP A 94 -16.32 3.92 -7.82
C TRP A 94 -14.92 4.54 -7.78
N VAL A 95 -14.70 5.55 -6.93
CA VAL A 95 -13.45 6.31 -6.86
C VAL A 95 -12.25 5.44 -6.50
N TRP A 96 -12.47 4.36 -5.75
CA TRP A 96 -11.41 3.40 -5.43
C TRP A 96 -10.83 2.72 -6.69
N LEU A 97 -11.55 2.71 -7.81
CA LEU A 97 -11.05 2.24 -9.12
C LEU A 97 -10.26 3.29 -9.89
N ALA A 98 -10.36 4.58 -9.56
CA ALA A 98 -9.65 5.63 -10.28
C ALA A 98 -8.12 5.47 -10.16
N TRP A 99 -7.64 5.11 -8.96
CA TRP A 99 -6.24 4.82 -8.70
C TRP A 99 -5.71 3.66 -9.56
N PRO A 100 -6.25 2.43 -9.45
CA PRO A 100 -5.74 1.32 -10.24
C PRO A 100 -5.90 1.56 -11.74
N ALA A 101 -6.99 2.21 -12.19
CA ALA A 101 -7.16 2.56 -13.60
C ALA A 101 -6.04 3.48 -14.10
N LEU A 102 -5.69 4.53 -13.35
CA LEU A 102 -4.61 5.45 -13.70
C LEU A 102 -3.26 4.72 -13.80
N PHE A 103 -2.91 3.96 -12.75
CA PHE A 103 -1.62 3.28 -12.68
C PHE A 103 -1.45 2.17 -13.71
N LEU A 104 -2.51 1.39 -13.97
CA LEU A 104 -2.48 0.36 -15.00
C LEU A 104 -2.41 0.98 -16.41
N ALA A 105 -3.10 2.10 -16.65
CA ALA A 105 -3.00 2.82 -17.92
C ALA A 105 -1.56 3.35 -18.17
N LEU A 106 -0.93 3.95 -17.16
CA LEU A 106 0.46 4.41 -17.26
C LEU A 106 1.44 3.24 -17.40
N GLY A 107 1.25 2.16 -16.61
CA GLY A 107 2.06 0.95 -16.69
C GLY A 107 1.96 0.27 -18.05
N TRP A 108 0.78 0.31 -18.69
CA TRP A 108 0.58 -0.20 -20.04
C TRP A 108 1.40 0.55 -21.09
N ASN A 109 1.41 1.89 -21.04
CA ASN A 109 2.28 2.70 -21.91
C ASN A 109 3.74 2.29 -21.76
N PHE A 110 4.25 2.22 -20.54
CA PHE A 110 5.63 1.82 -20.29
C PHE A 110 5.95 0.39 -20.71
N LEU A 111 5.00 -0.53 -20.59
CA LEU A 111 5.19 -1.92 -21.01
C LEU A 111 5.35 -2.01 -22.53
N GLU A 112 4.44 -1.37 -23.26
CA GLU A 112 4.40 -1.40 -24.71
C GLU A 112 5.64 -0.75 -25.31
N PHE A 113 5.90 0.51 -24.95
CA PHE A 113 7.08 1.23 -25.41
C PHE A 113 8.38 0.62 -24.88
N GLY A 114 8.36 -0.03 -23.71
CA GLY A 114 9.53 -0.72 -23.16
C GLY A 114 9.93 -1.96 -23.94
N LEU A 115 8.95 -2.67 -24.51
CA LEU A 115 9.18 -3.86 -25.34
C LEU A 115 9.57 -3.48 -26.77
N ASP A 116 8.93 -2.47 -27.33
CA ASP A 116 9.15 -1.97 -28.69
C ASP A 116 9.35 -0.45 -28.68
N PRO A 117 10.53 0.03 -28.25
CA PRO A 117 10.80 1.45 -28.21
C PRO A 117 10.93 2.04 -29.62
N PRO A 118 10.60 3.33 -29.81
CA PRO A 118 10.73 3.99 -31.10
C PRO A 118 12.22 4.16 -31.47
N GLY A 119 12.59 3.66 -32.65
CA GLY A 119 13.98 3.57 -33.13
C GLY A 119 14.52 2.15 -32.97
N ASP A 120 15.34 1.67 -33.90
CA ASP A 120 15.90 0.30 -33.95
C ASP A 120 16.87 0.00 -32.79
N HIS A 121 16.34 0.02 -31.58
CA HIS A 121 17.03 -0.13 -30.33
C HIS A 121 16.28 -1.26 -29.61
N GLY A 122 17.03 -2.24 -29.07
CA GLY A 122 16.42 -3.32 -28.31
C GLY A 122 15.62 -2.81 -27.09
N PRO A 123 15.04 -3.73 -26.30
CA PRO A 123 14.12 -3.37 -25.21
C PRO A 123 14.64 -2.28 -24.27
N ALA A 124 13.80 -1.27 -24.00
CA ALA A 124 14.12 -0.17 -23.10
C ALA A 124 13.84 -0.56 -21.64
N TRP A 125 14.86 -1.15 -20.99
CA TRP A 125 14.77 -1.65 -19.62
C TRP A 125 14.27 -0.63 -18.60
N GLY A 126 14.63 0.64 -18.72
CA GLY A 126 14.15 1.70 -17.82
C GLY A 126 12.62 1.83 -17.84
N TRP A 127 12.01 1.74 -19.02
CA TRP A 127 10.55 1.77 -19.16
C TRP A 127 9.92 0.49 -18.65
N LEU A 128 10.52 -0.67 -18.89
CA LEU A 128 10.04 -1.95 -18.35
C LEU A 128 10.01 -1.97 -16.82
N VAL A 129 11.02 -1.40 -16.15
CA VAL A 129 11.02 -1.25 -14.69
C VAL A 129 9.84 -0.39 -14.23
N CYS A 130 9.60 0.75 -14.89
CA CYS A 130 8.44 1.59 -14.61
C CYS A 130 7.12 0.84 -14.82
N ALA A 131 7.01 0.04 -15.88
CA ALA A 131 5.83 -0.78 -16.17
C ALA A 131 5.51 -1.76 -15.03
N VAL A 132 6.54 -2.44 -14.50
CA VAL A 132 6.38 -3.37 -13.37
C VAL A 132 5.95 -2.63 -12.10
N VAL A 133 6.61 -1.51 -11.79
CA VAL A 133 6.29 -0.72 -10.58
C VAL A 133 4.86 -0.19 -10.65
N PHE A 134 4.47 0.45 -11.74
CA PHE A 134 3.11 0.96 -11.91
C PHE A 134 2.07 -0.15 -12.01
N GLY A 135 2.40 -1.26 -12.67
CA GLY A 135 1.59 -2.48 -12.69
C GLY A 135 1.35 -3.04 -11.29
N ALA A 136 2.36 -3.05 -10.42
CA ALA A 136 2.22 -3.47 -9.03
C ALA A 136 1.36 -2.47 -8.22
N MET A 137 1.61 -1.16 -8.37
CA MET A 137 0.86 -0.12 -7.66
C MET A 137 -0.64 -0.09 -8.02
N GLY A 138 -0.97 -0.35 -9.29
CA GLY A 138 -2.36 -0.46 -9.75
C GLY A 138 -2.97 -1.83 -9.54
N GLY A 139 -2.20 -2.91 -9.71
CA GLY A 139 -2.67 -4.29 -9.60
C GLY A 139 -2.89 -4.76 -8.16
N ALA A 140 -2.02 -4.36 -7.23
CA ALA A 140 -2.10 -4.77 -5.82
C ALA A 140 -3.46 -4.47 -5.16
N PRO A 141 -4.02 -3.23 -5.23
CA PRO A 141 -5.35 -2.97 -4.69
C PRO A 141 -6.42 -3.81 -5.38
N LEU A 142 -6.34 -3.99 -6.71
CA LEU A 142 -7.30 -4.81 -7.45
C LEU A 142 -7.33 -6.26 -6.93
N VAL A 143 -6.15 -6.87 -6.74
CA VAL A 143 -6.02 -8.24 -6.22
C VAL A 143 -6.51 -8.34 -4.78
N ALA A 144 -6.19 -7.35 -3.94
CA ALA A 144 -6.62 -7.31 -2.55
C ALA A 144 -8.15 -7.28 -2.42
N PHE A 145 -8.85 -6.50 -3.25
CA PHE A 145 -10.31 -6.41 -3.26
C PHE A 145 -11.00 -7.54 -4.05
N ALA A 146 -10.35 -8.10 -5.07
CA ALA A 146 -10.89 -9.21 -5.85
C ALA A 146 -10.97 -10.52 -5.05
N LYS A 147 -10.04 -10.79 -4.12
CA LYS A 147 -10.04 -12.01 -3.30
C LYS A 147 -11.29 -12.22 -2.43
N PRO A 148 -11.74 -11.24 -1.60
CA PRO A 148 -12.96 -11.40 -0.83
C PRO A 148 -14.20 -11.45 -1.72
N LEU A 149 -14.22 -10.70 -2.83
CA LEU A 149 -15.31 -10.76 -3.81
C LEU A 149 -15.40 -12.14 -4.48
N ALA A 150 -14.27 -12.70 -4.91
CA ALA A 150 -14.21 -14.04 -5.47
C ALA A 150 -14.64 -15.10 -4.44
N ARG A 151 -14.30 -14.95 -3.16
CA ARG A 151 -14.78 -15.85 -2.09
C ARG A 151 -16.27 -15.70 -1.78
N ALA A 152 -16.85 -14.54 -2.01
CA ALA A 152 -18.27 -14.28 -1.81
C ALA A 152 -19.13 -14.72 -3.01
N ILE A 153 -18.59 -14.64 -4.22
CA ILE A 153 -19.29 -14.99 -5.47
C ILE A 153 -19.08 -16.45 -5.86
N LEU A 154 -17.88 -17.02 -5.63
CA LEU A 154 -17.67 -18.44 -5.87
C LEU A 154 -18.39 -19.22 -4.77
N PRO A 155 -19.38 -20.06 -5.12
CA PRO A 155 -19.96 -21.00 -4.18
C PRO A 155 -18.90 -22.04 -3.86
N LEU A 156 -18.04 -21.75 -2.88
CA LEU A 156 -17.29 -22.81 -2.23
C LEU A 156 -18.35 -23.80 -1.73
N PRO A 157 -18.27 -25.10 -2.09
CA PRO A 157 -19.21 -26.07 -1.58
C PRO A 157 -19.20 -25.91 -0.07
N ASN A 158 -20.37 -25.55 0.49
CA ASN A 158 -20.57 -25.54 1.94
C ASN A 158 -19.95 -26.83 2.44
N ARG A 159 -18.91 -26.73 3.28
CA ARG A 159 -18.43 -27.94 3.97
C ARG A 159 -19.69 -28.53 4.59
N PRO A 160 -20.06 -29.79 4.28
CA PRO A 160 -21.20 -30.39 4.93
C PRO A 160 -20.96 -30.22 6.43
N GLU A 161 -21.80 -29.40 7.05
CA GLU A 161 -21.85 -29.27 8.49
C GLU A 161 -22.41 -30.62 8.92
N TYR A 162 -21.52 -31.59 9.10
CA TYR A 162 -21.89 -32.88 9.65
C TYR A 162 -22.51 -32.58 11.01
N PRO A 163 -23.82 -32.83 11.19
CA PRO A 163 -24.42 -32.72 12.50
C PRO A 163 -23.78 -33.86 13.29
N TYR A 164 -22.76 -33.56 14.07
CA TYR A 164 -22.34 -34.46 15.14
C TYR A 164 -23.43 -34.34 16.21
N PRO A 165 -24.31 -35.34 16.38
CA PRO A 165 -25.33 -35.29 17.41
C PRO A 165 -24.60 -35.24 18.76
N GLY A 166 -24.77 -34.14 19.51
CA GLY A 166 -24.15 -33.96 20.82
C GLY A 166 -22.94 -33.02 20.86
N TYR A 167 -22.51 -32.41 19.75
CA TYR A 167 -21.53 -31.33 19.81
C TYR A 167 -22.24 -29.96 19.87
N GLU A 168 -22.72 -29.59 21.06
CA GLU A 168 -23.06 -28.20 21.32
C GLU A 168 -21.75 -27.40 21.32
N ARG A 169 -21.60 -26.41 20.42
CA ARG A 169 -20.48 -25.47 20.52
C ARG A 169 -20.53 -24.88 21.93
N PRO A 170 -19.45 -24.98 22.72
CA PRO A 170 -19.40 -24.32 24.01
C PRO A 170 -19.76 -22.86 23.79
N ARG A 171 -20.85 -22.40 24.41
CA ARG A 171 -21.17 -20.99 24.48
C ARG A 171 -19.89 -20.32 24.98
N LYS A 172 -19.35 -19.37 24.22
CA LYS A 172 -18.24 -18.53 24.68
C LYS A 172 -18.76 -17.70 25.85
N GLU A 173 -18.83 -18.31 27.03
CA GLU A 173 -18.86 -17.56 28.26
C GLU A 173 -17.57 -16.74 28.32
N PRO A 174 -17.64 -15.47 28.74
CA PRO A 174 -16.44 -14.70 28.98
C PRO A 174 -15.61 -15.50 29.99
N VAL A 175 -14.45 -15.97 29.55
CA VAL A 175 -13.45 -16.57 30.44
C VAL A 175 -13.08 -15.46 31.41
N VAL A 176 -13.67 -15.49 32.60
CA VAL A 176 -13.18 -14.72 33.73
C VAL A 176 -11.82 -15.31 34.03
N LEU A 177 -10.76 -14.59 33.63
CA LEU A 177 -9.41 -14.85 34.08
C LEU A 177 -9.42 -14.67 35.60
N VAL A 178 -9.68 -15.76 36.32
CA VAL A 178 -9.32 -15.85 37.72
C VAL A 178 -7.81 -15.85 37.72
N GLU A 179 -7.23 -14.72 38.10
CA GLU A 179 -5.80 -14.58 38.28
C GLU A 179 -5.35 -15.67 39.27
N PRO A 180 -4.51 -16.63 38.84
CA PRO A 180 -4.04 -17.68 39.74
C PRO A 180 -3.31 -17.00 40.88
N THR A 181 -3.87 -17.08 42.09
CA THR A 181 -3.16 -16.66 43.29
C THR A 181 -2.02 -17.67 43.49
N TYR A 182 -0.84 -17.33 42.97
CA TYR A 182 0.37 -18.08 43.23
C TYR A 182 0.79 -17.82 44.67
N ASP A 183 0.83 -18.87 45.49
CA ASP A 183 1.59 -18.83 46.72
C ASP A 183 3.06 -18.51 46.37
N PRO A 184 3.70 -17.56 47.07
CA PRO A 184 5.09 -17.24 46.79
C PRO A 184 5.96 -18.49 47.04
N PRO A 185 6.87 -18.83 46.11
CA PRO A 185 7.77 -19.96 46.32
C PRO A 185 8.66 -19.70 47.54
N PRO A 186 9.02 -20.75 48.30
CA PRO A 186 9.94 -20.62 49.42
C PRO A 186 11.29 -20.03 48.95
N PRO A 187 11.97 -19.25 49.81
CA PRO A 187 13.19 -18.55 49.41
C PRO A 187 14.24 -19.54 48.91
N ALA A 188 14.69 -19.30 47.67
CA ALA A 188 15.74 -20.07 47.04
C ALA A 188 17.04 -19.95 47.86
N ARG A 189 17.67 -21.08 48.16
CA ARG A 189 19.01 -21.12 48.75
C ARG A 189 19.99 -20.34 47.85
N GLU A 190 20.61 -19.31 48.41
CA GLU A 190 21.57 -18.42 47.77
C GLU A 190 22.92 -19.09 47.48
N HIS A 191 22.98 -20.10 46.61
CA HIS A 191 24.26 -20.65 46.13
C HIS A 191 24.26 -20.57 44.60
N GLY A 192 24.58 -19.39 44.04
CA GLY A 192 24.80 -19.22 42.60
C GLY A 192 24.48 -17.84 42.00
N ALA A 193 23.81 -16.95 42.74
CA ALA A 193 23.45 -15.61 42.22
C ALA A 193 24.66 -14.66 42.13
N SER A 194 25.61 -14.77 43.07
CA SER A 194 26.76 -13.86 43.18
C SER A 194 27.74 -13.95 41.99
N SER A 195 28.02 -15.17 41.49
CA SER A 195 28.92 -15.36 40.34
C SER A 195 28.32 -14.80 39.05
N ARG A 196 27.06 -15.12 38.75
CA ARG A 196 26.36 -14.59 37.56
C ARG A 196 26.24 -13.06 37.58
N SER A 197 25.97 -12.45 38.74
CA SER A 197 25.96 -10.98 38.84
C SER A 197 27.34 -10.36 38.64
N ALA A 198 28.41 -11.03 39.06
CA ALA A 198 29.78 -10.55 38.87
C ALA A 198 30.24 -10.62 37.39
N VAL A 199 29.81 -11.67 36.67
CA VAL A 199 30.03 -11.80 35.22
C VAL A 199 29.32 -10.68 34.46
N VAL A 200 28.05 -10.42 34.79
CA VAL A 200 27.26 -9.34 34.16
C VAL A 200 27.91 -7.98 34.40
N ALA A 201 28.30 -7.68 35.64
CA ALA A 201 28.98 -6.42 35.96
C ALA A 201 30.33 -6.26 35.22
N SER A 202 31.07 -7.36 35.03
CA SER A 202 32.34 -7.36 34.28
C SER A 202 32.13 -7.11 32.78
N LEU A 203 31.06 -7.67 32.20
CA LEU A 203 30.70 -7.46 30.79
C LEU A 203 30.21 -6.02 30.52
N GLU A 204 29.44 -5.43 31.43
CA GLU A 204 29.00 -4.02 31.33
C GLU A 204 30.20 -3.05 31.38
N ARG A 205 31.18 -3.34 32.24
CA ARG A 205 32.42 -2.54 32.32
C ARG A 205 33.24 -2.64 31.04
N LEU A 206 33.34 -3.83 30.43
CA LEU A 206 34.01 -4.01 29.14
C LEU A 206 33.31 -3.28 28.00
N SER A 207 31.96 -3.27 27.97
CA SER A 207 31.23 -2.54 26.92
C SER A 207 31.39 -1.04 27.06
N ALA A 208 31.47 -0.52 28.30
CA ALA A 208 31.72 0.90 28.53
C ALA A 208 33.11 1.35 28.05
N LEU A 209 34.14 0.51 28.21
CA LEU A 209 35.50 0.77 27.72
C LEU A 209 35.63 0.70 26.20
N HIS A 210 34.87 -0.20 25.56
CA HIS A 210 34.80 -0.26 24.10
C HIS A 210 34.08 0.97 23.52
N GLY A 211 32.96 1.37 24.13
CA GLY A 211 32.20 2.56 23.73
C GLY A 211 32.96 3.88 23.91
N SER A 212 33.93 3.95 24.84
CA SER A 212 34.80 5.12 25.01
C SER A 212 36.03 5.13 24.09
N GLY A 213 36.22 4.07 23.27
CA GLY A 213 37.37 3.92 22.39
C GLY A 213 38.68 3.56 23.11
N ALA A 214 38.60 3.16 24.39
CA ALA A 214 39.77 2.75 25.18
C ALA A 214 40.23 1.31 24.87
N LEU A 215 39.38 0.51 24.23
CA LEU A 215 39.71 -0.83 23.72
C LEU A 215 39.39 -0.92 22.23
N THR A 216 40.28 -1.58 21.48
CA THR A 216 40.01 -1.97 20.10
C THR A 216 39.05 -3.17 20.01
N ASP A 217 38.45 -3.39 18.84
CA ASP A 217 37.49 -4.49 18.60
C ASP A 217 38.10 -5.88 18.84
N GLU A 218 39.41 -6.04 18.59
CA GLU A 218 40.13 -7.29 18.81
C GLU A 218 40.37 -7.55 20.30
N GLU A 219 40.77 -6.52 21.04
CA GLU A 219 40.99 -6.59 22.49
C GLU A 219 39.68 -6.84 23.25
N PHE A 220 38.58 -6.21 22.81
CA PHE A 220 37.27 -6.42 23.42
C PHE A 220 36.79 -7.86 23.29
N ARG A 221 36.97 -8.46 22.10
CA ARG A 221 36.56 -9.85 21.83
C ARG A 221 37.34 -10.85 22.69
N ALA A 222 38.66 -10.69 22.76
CA ALA A 222 39.52 -11.53 23.59
C ALA A 222 39.21 -11.38 25.10
N ALA A 223 38.87 -10.17 25.56
CA ALA A 223 38.51 -9.94 26.96
C ALA A 223 37.13 -10.51 27.31
N LYS A 224 36.17 -10.44 26.38
CA LYS A 224 34.83 -11.00 26.57
C LYS A 224 34.84 -12.52 26.69
N GLU A 225 35.66 -13.21 25.91
CA GLU A 225 35.78 -14.68 25.97
C GLU A 225 36.33 -15.14 27.34
N ARG A 226 37.37 -14.47 27.86
CA ARG A 226 37.91 -14.79 29.20
C ARG A 226 36.87 -14.64 30.33
N VAL A 227 36.07 -13.58 30.29
CA VAL A 227 35.02 -13.34 31.31
C VAL A 227 33.90 -14.37 31.24
N LEU A 228 33.63 -14.93 30.05
CA LEU A 228 32.65 -16.01 29.88
C LEU A 228 33.20 -17.36 30.34
N GLU A 229 34.50 -17.63 30.16
CA GLU A 229 35.15 -18.85 30.64
C GLU A 229 35.29 -18.88 32.18
N GLU A 230 35.56 -17.74 32.81
CA GLU A 230 35.64 -17.64 34.28
C GLU A 230 34.27 -17.69 34.98
N GLY A 231 33.19 -17.47 34.23
CA GLY A 231 31.82 -17.40 34.72
C GLY A 231 30.99 -18.70 34.67
N VAL A 232 31.57 -19.78 34.12
CA VAL A 232 30.97 -21.12 33.96
C VAL A 232 31.50 -22.07 35.04
#